data_AF-A0A9I3EI66-F1
#
_entry.id   AF-A0A9I3EI66-F1
#
_cell.length_a   1.000
_cell.length_b   1.000
_cell.length_c   1.000
_cell.angle_alpha   90.00
_cell.angle_beta   90.00
_cell.angle_gamma   90.00
#
_symmetry.space_group_name_H-M   'P 1'
#
loop_
_entity.id
_entity.type
_entity.pdbx_description
1 polymer ?
#
loop_
_entity_poly.entity_id
_entity_poly.type
_entity_poly.pdbx_seq_one_letter_code
_entity_poly.pdbx_strand_id
1 'polypeptide(L)'
;MTMMMMNVFPDDPETKCLLRCVGLNLRWWNDTTGVQAAVIERFFQPDPLDVEYADCTETCLQRSLMSGDTCDSCHLAYESFLCYLQHYGNLVPCPQYLPEDESREVRIARDCMEVLQVPEQMLRAYRKGNFPDAPETRCLLRCFFLRSGLYSVDTGFDVKRLYTRDFELPDKRYFSPDTLAKLQELRASTGDQCTEVYLAYRDVFGELGRPFVTGRVLKAAAAGLDSKF
;
A
#
# COMPACT_ATOMS: atom_id res chain seq x y z
N MET A 1 -27.31 -0.08 12.87
CA MET A 1 -26.56 -1.12 12.13
C MET A 1 -27.22 -1.52 10.80
N THR A 2 -28.56 -1.67 10.74
CA THR A 2 -29.27 -2.04 9.50
C THR A 2 -29.21 -1.00 8.37
N MET A 3 -29.07 0.30 8.66
CA MET A 3 -28.92 1.36 7.63
C MET A 3 -27.55 1.36 6.92
N MET A 4 -26.47 1.00 7.62
CA MET A 4 -25.12 0.92 7.03
C MET A 4 -25.01 -0.18 5.97
N MET A 5 -25.85 -1.23 6.07
CA MET A 5 -25.95 -2.28 5.04
C MET A 5 -26.62 -1.81 3.74
N MET A 6 -27.24 -0.62 3.72
CA MET A 6 -27.85 -0.01 2.54
C MET A 6 -27.05 1.19 2.00
N ASN A 7 -25.77 1.34 2.38
CA ASN A 7 -24.94 2.51 2.08
C ASN A 7 -25.56 3.85 2.53
N VAL A 8 -26.42 3.82 3.56
CA VAL A 8 -26.98 5.04 4.16
C VAL A 8 -26.23 5.34 5.45
N PHE A 9 -25.50 6.46 5.44
CA PHE A 9 -24.70 6.94 6.55
C PHE A 9 -25.35 8.21 7.11
N PRO A 10 -26.08 8.13 8.23
CA PRO A 10 -26.74 9.30 8.81
C PRO A 10 -25.73 10.34 9.34
N ASP A 11 -26.13 11.61 9.29
CA ASP A 11 -25.37 12.75 9.79
C ASP A 11 -25.56 12.91 11.31
N ASP A 12 -25.05 11.93 12.07
CA ASP A 12 -25.06 11.94 13.53
C ASP A 12 -23.65 11.76 14.13
N PRO A 13 -23.39 12.26 15.36
CA PRO A 13 -22.06 12.21 15.97
C PRO A 13 -21.48 10.80 16.06
N GLU A 14 -22.30 9.80 16.37
CA GLU A 14 -21.88 8.41 16.50
C GLU A 14 -21.40 7.84 15.16
N THR A 15 -22.13 8.09 14.07
CA THR A 15 -21.78 7.64 12.72
C THR A 15 -20.53 8.34 12.22
N LYS A 16 -20.38 9.65 12.47
CA LYS A 16 -19.18 10.41 12.12
C LYS A 16 -17.93 9.82 12.76
N CYS A 17 -17.97 9.62 14.08
CA CYS A 17 -16.82 9.07 14.79
C CYS A 17 -16.59 7.59 14.49
N LEU A 18 -17.64 6.81 14.16
CA LEU A 18 -17.47 5.45 13.66
C LEU A 18 -16.72 5.44 12.32
N LEU A 19 -17.09 6.30 11.36
CA LEU A 19 -16.40 6.40 10.07
C LEU A 19 -14.95 6.84 10.23
N ARG A 20 -14.67 7.79 11.15
CA ARG A 20 -13.28 8.09 11.54
C ARG A 20 -12.55 6.86 12.07
N CYS A 21 -13.17 6.10 12.98
CA CYS A 21 -12.57 4.88 13.53
C CYS A 21 -12.25 3.86 12.43
N VAL A 22 -13.19 3.64 11.50
CA VAL A 22 -12.97 2.80 10.32
C VAL A 22 -11.81 3.35 9.48
N GLY A 23 -11.76 4.66 9.25
CA GLY A 23 -10.70 5.31 8.49
C GLY A 23 -9.31 5.19 9.09
N LEU A 24 -9.19 5.29 10.42
CA LEU A 24 -7.92 5.06 11.12
C LEU A 24 -7.47 3.59 11.01
N ASN A 25 -8.40 2.64 11.20
CA ASN A 25 -8.07 1.21 11.13
C ASN A 25 -7.73 0.75 9.71
N LEU A 26 -8.41 1.30 8.71
CA LEU A 26 -8.17 1.01 7.29
C LEU A 26 -7.11 1.93 6.66
N ARG A 27 -6.59 2.90 7.43
CA ARG A 27 -5.54 3.86 7.06
C ARG A 27 -5.88 4.78 5.89
N TRP A 28 -7.15 4.87 5.52
CA TRP A 28 -7.59 5.87 4.57
C TRP A 28 -7.75 7.26 5.20
N TRP A 29 -7.77 7.35 6.54
CA TRP A 29 -7.83 8.61 7.27
C TRP A 29 -6.67 8.75 8.25
N ASN A 30 -6.18 9.98 8.40
CA ASN A 30 -5.20 10.38 9.40
C ASN A 30 -5.61 11.75 9.98
N ASP A 31 -5.64 11.89 11.30
CA ASP A 31 -6.10 13.15 11.94
C ASP A 31 -5.17 14.34 11.69
N THR A 32 -3.93 14.09 11.28
CA THR A 32 -2.94 15.13 10.98
C THR A 32 -2.87 15.47 9.49
N THR A 33 -2.95 14.45 8.62
CA THR A 33 -2.77 14.63 7.16
C THR A 33 -4.06 14.51 6.35
N GLY A 34 -5.18 14.16 6.99
CA GLY A 34 -6.47 13.99 6.35
C GLY A 34 -6.61 12.68 5.57
N VAL A 35 -7.32 12.74 4.44
CA VAL A 35 -7.61 11.58 3.59
C VAL A 35 -6.38 11.10 2.83
N GLN A 36 -6.16 9.79 2.85
CA GLN A 36 -5.11 9.11 2.09
C GLN A 36 -5.71 8.52 0.81
N ALA A 37 -5.70 9.31 -0.26
CA ALA A 37 -6.34 8.97 -1.54
C ALA A 37 -5.90 7.57 -2.05
N ALA A 38 -4.60 7.31 -2.09
CA ALA A 38 -4.05 6.02 -2.57
C ALA A 38 -4.51 4.78 -1.78
N VAL A 39 -5.07 4.98 -0.57
CA VAL A 39 -5.68 3.91 0.25
C VAL A 39 -7.20 3.87 0.05
N ILE A 40 -7.88 5.02 0.17
CA ILE A 40 -9.35 5.05 0.15
C ILE A 40 -9.91 4.59 -1.21
N GLU A 41 -9.24 4.93 -2.30
CA GLU A 41 -9.63 4.60 -3.67
C GLU A 41 -9.78 3.09 -3.88
N ARG A 42 -9.06 2.27 -3.11
CA ARG A 42 -9.19 0.80 -3.19
C ARG A 42 -10.55 0.27 -2.79
N PHE A 43 -11.25 0.99 -1.92
CA PHE A 43 -12.57 0.58 -1.44
C PHE A 43 -13.68 0.98 -2.39
N PHE A 44 -13.37 1.69 -3.47
CA PHE A 44 -14.35 2.16 -4.44
C PHE A 44 -14.02 1.67 -5.84
N GLN A 45 -15.07 1.37 -6.61
CA GLN A 45 -15.00 1.06 -8.02
C GLN A 45 -15.72 2.18 -8.78
N PRO A 46 -14.99 3.04 -9.51
CA PRO A 46 -15.60 4.07 -10.35
C PRO A 46 -16.43 3.42 -11.47
N ASP A 47 -17.48 4.13 -11.90
CA ASP A 47 -18.22 3.79 -13.11
C ASP A 47 -17.30 4.00 -14.32
N PRO A 48 -17.08 2.99 -15.18
CA PRO A 48 -16.23 3.14 -16.37
C PRO A 48 -16.66 4.25 -17.34
N LEU A 49 -17.92 4.70 -17.29
CA LEU A 49 -18.46 5.77 -18.13
C LEU A 49 -18.31 7.16 -17.49
N ASP A 50 -18.10 7.22 -16.19
CA ASP A 50 -17.80 8.46 -15.49
C ASP A 50 -16.30 8.74 -15.60
N VAL A 51 -15.95 9.81 -16.32
CA VAL A 51 -14.57 10.26 -16.49
C VAL A 51 -14.20 11.40 -15.53
N GLU A 52 -15.19 11.97 -14.85
CA GLU A 52 -15.06 13.15 -13.98
C GLU A 52 -15.08 12.77 -12.48
N TYR A 53 -15.31 11.49 -12.14
CA TYR A 53 -15.39 10.97 -10.77
C TYR A 53 -14.26 11.50 -9.86
N ALA A 54 -13.03 11.49 -10.36
CA ALA A 54 -11.85 11.93 -9.61
C ALA A 54 -11.88 13.44 -9.33
N ASP A 55 -12.14 14.25 -10.36
CA ASP A 55 -12.18 15.71 -10.28
C ASP A 55 -13.34 16.20 -9.40
N CYS A 56 -14.49 15.52 -9.48
CA CYS A 56 -15.67 15.78 -8.65
C CYS A 56 -15.41 15.41 -7.18
N THR A 57 -14.75 14.27 -6.93
CA THR A 57 -14.35 13.86 -5.58
C THR A 57 -13.37 14.87 -4.97
N GLU A 58 -12.34 15.28 -5.72
CA GLU A 58 -11.37 16.28 -5.26
C GLU A 58 -12.03 17.63 -4.97
N THR A 59 -12.93 18.09 -5.86
CA THR A 59 -13.70 19.31 -5.66
C THR A 59 -14.56 19.26 -4.40
N CYS A 60 -15.19 18.11 -4.11
CA CYS A 60 -15.96 17.90 -2.89
C CYS A 60 -15.07 17.98 -1.64
N LEU A 61 -13.93 17.29 -1.65
CA LEU A 61 -12.97 17.29 -0.53
C LEU A 61 -12.47 18.71 -0.21
N GLN A 62 -12.12 19.48 -1.24
CA GLN A 62 -11.68 20.88 -1.08
C GLN A 62 -12.78 21.75 -0.45
N ARG A 63 -14.04 21.57 -0.86
CA ARG A 63 -15.15 22.33 -0.27
C ARG A 63 -15.36 22.00 1.20
N SER A 64 -15.33 20.72 1.57
CA SER A 64 -15.49 20.26 2.96
C SER A 64 -14.46 20.91 3.89
N LEU A 65 -13.19 20.97 3.46
CA LEU A 65 -12.10 21.62 4.20
C LEU A 65 -12.31 23.13 4.39
N MET A 66 -13.00 23.80 3.47
CA MET A 66 -13.25 25.24 3.52
C MET A 66 -14.49 25.62 4.35
N SER A 67 -15.41 24.68 4.57
CA SER A 67 -16.70 24.92 5.23
C SER A 67 -16.75 24.53 6.71
N GLY A 68 -15.77 23.78 7.22
CA GLY A 68 -15.83 23.14 8.54
C GLY A 68 -14.88 23.71 9.60
N ASP A 69 -15.15 23.38 10.86
CA ASP A 69 -14.16 23.45 11.93
C ASP A 69 -13.10 22.37 11.68
N THR A 70 -11.87 22.79 11.35
CA THR A 70 -10.77 21.87 11.05
C THR A 70 -10.32 21.07 12.27
N CYS A 71 -10.85 21.37 13.47
CA CYS A 71 -10.58 20.65 14.70
C CYS A 71 -11.46 19.40 14.89
N ASP A 72 -12.60 19.27 14.19
CA ASP A 72 -13.48 18.10 14.31
C ASP A 72 -13.06 16.98 13.34
N SER A 73 -12.12 16.15 13.77
CA SER A 73 -11.65 15.01 12.96
C SER A 73 -12.76 13.99 12.65
N CYS A 74 -13.80 13.86 13.49
CA CYS A 74 -14.91 12.96 13.19
C CYS A 74 -15.73 13.48 12.01
N HIS A 75 -16.04 14.78 12.00
CA HIS A 75 -16.75 15.41 10.90
C HIS A 75 -15.92 15.39 9.61
N LEU A 76 -14.63 15.74 9.66
CA LEU A 76 -13.79 15.76 8.45
C LEU A 76 -13.63 14.38 7.81
N ALA A 77 -13.44 13.33 8.62
CA ALA A 77 -13.36 11.96 8.11
C ALA A 77 -14.68 11.52 7.45
N TYR A 78 -15.81 11.87 8.07
CA TYR A 78 -17.15 11.60 7.57
C TYR A 78 -17.41 12.28 6.22
N GLU A 79 -17.17 13.59 6.12
CA GLU A 79 -17.37 14.33 4.87
C GLU A 79 -16.44 13.82 3.76
N SER A 80 -15.19 13.50 4.11
CA SER A 80 -14.26 12.91 3.14
C SER A 80 -14.78 11.59 2.59
N PHE A 81 -15.30 10.71 3.46
CA PHE A 81 -15.91 9.46 3.04
C PHE A 81 -17.16 9.68 2.17
N LEU A 82 -18.01 10.65 2.52
CA LEU A 82 -19.17 10.98 1.71
C LEU A 82 -18.80 11.50 0.32
N CYS A 83 -17.76 12.31 0.19
CA CYS A 83 -17.27 12.73 -1.13
C CYS A 83 -16.92 11.53 -2.02
N TYR A 84 -16.24 10.52 -1.48
CA TYR A 84 -15.94 9.30 -2.23
C TYR A 84 -17.21 8.48 -2.54
N LEU A 85 -18.12 8.33 -1.58
CA LEU A 85 -19.37 7.60 -1.78
C LEU A 85 -20.29 8.24 -2.82
N GLN A 86 -20.29 9.57 -2.92
CA GLN A 86 -21.14 10.32 -3.84
C GLN A 86 -20.53 10.50 -5.23
N HIS A 87 -19.21 10.68 -5.31
CA HIS A 87 -18.55 11.11 -6.54
C HIS A 87 -17.52 10.14 -7.09
N TYR A 88 -16.93 9.26 -6.27
CA TYR A 88 -15.86 8.39 -6.75
C TYR A 88 -16.38 7.09 -7.34
N GLY A 89 -17.40 6.48 -6.73
CA GLY A 89 -17.99 5.24 -7.24
C GLY A 89 -18.65 4.37 -6.17
N ASN A 90 -18.81 3.09 -6.47
CA ASN A 90 -19.47 2.13 -5.59
C ASN A 90 -18.49 1.43 -4.66
N LEU A 91 -18.91 1.16 -3.42
CA LEU A 91 -18.10 0.37 -2.48
C LEU A 91 -17.83 -1.03 -3.01
N VAL A 92 -16.58 -1.46 -2.91
CA VAL A 92 -16.14 -2.82 -3.26
C VAL A 92 -16.41 -3.74 -2.06
N PRO A 93 -17.24 -4.80 -2.20
CA PRO A 93 -17.59 -5.69 -1.08
C PRO A 93 -16.48 -6.68 -0.71
N CYS A 94 -15.45 -6.79 -1.56
CA CYS A 94 -14.35 -7.72 -1.38
C CYS A 94 -13.25 -7.13 -0.48
N PRO A 95 -12.57 -7.94 0.34
CA PRO A 95 -11.42 -7.50 1.12
C PRO A 95 -10.35 -6.85 0.24
N GLN A 96 -9.90 -5.66 0.67
CA GLN A 96 -8.85 -4.92 -0.01
C GLN A 96 -7.51 -5.10 0.69
N TYR A 97 -6.43 -4.92 -0.06
CA TYR A 97 -5.10 -4.79 0.50
C TYR A 97 -5.04 -3.54 1.39
N LEU A 98 -4.53 -3.71 2.61
CA LEU A 98 -4.27 -2.64 3.54
C LEU A 98 -2.76 -2.46 3.67
N PRO A 99 -2.23 -1.22 3.60
CA PRO A 99 -0.84 -0.95 3.92
C PRO A 99 -0.51 -1.43 5.33
N GLU A 100 0.53 -2.23 5.47
CA GLU A 100 1.02 -2.69 6.76
C GLU A 100 1.79 -1.59 7.48
N ASP A 101 1.93 -1.67 8.82
CA ASP A 101 2.90 -0.79 9.50
C ASP A 101 4.32 -1.34 9.32
N GLU A 102 5.30 -0.44 9.47
CA GLU A 102 6.71 -0.80 9.34
C GLU A 102 7.10 -1.96 10.27
N SER A 103 6.51 -2.04 11.47
CA SER A 103 6.81 -3.13 12.41
C SER A 103 6.38 -4.49 11.86
N ARG A 104 5.24 -4.56 11.16
CA ARG A 104 4.72 -5.77 10.53
C ARG A 104 5.54 -6.13 9.29
N GLU A 105 5.92 -5.15 8.47
CA GLU A 105 6.82 -5.38 7.34
C GLU A 105 8.18 -5.92 7.80
N VAL A 106 8.76 -5.36 8.87
CA VAL A 106 10.01 -5.83 9.47
C VAL A 106 9.87 -7.26 10.01
N ARG A 107 8.73 -7.61 10.61
CA ARG A 107 8.45 -9.00 11.04
C ARG A 107 8.39 -9.94 9.84
N ILE A 108 7.66 -9.58 8.77
CA ILE A 108 7.59 -10.40 7.55
C ILE A 108 8.99 -10.64 6.96
N ALA A 109 9.80 -9.58 6.86
CA ALA A 109 11.18 -9.67 6.38
C ALA A 109 12.04 -10.59 7.24
N ARG A 110 11.91 -10.50 8.57
CA ARG A 110 12.62 -11.38 9.52
C ARG A 110 12.22 -12.83 9.37
N ASP A 111 10.91 -13.10 9.31
CA ASP A 111 10.39 -14.45 9.11
C ASP A 111 10.93 -15.06 7.80
N CYS A 112 11.00 -14.25 6.73
CA CYS A 112 11.60 -14.69 5.47
C CYS A 112 13.09 -15.00 5.60
N MET A 113 13.87 -14.20 6.35
CA MET A 113 15.28 -14.49 6.60
C MET A 113 15.47 -15.79 7.37
N GLU A 114 14.65 -16.03 8.39
CA GLU A 114 14.70 -17.26 9.20
C GLU A 114 14.26 -18.49 8.39
N VAL A 115 13.15 -18.42 7.65
CA VAL A 115 12.62 -19.52 6.82
C VAL A 115 13.58 -19.91 5.70
N LEU A 116 14.19 -18.93 5.04
CA LEU A 116 15.18 -19.17 3.98
C LEU A 116 16.57 -19.52 4.53
N GLN A 117 16.74 -19.49 5.86
CA GLN A 117 18.02 -19.72 6.53
C GLN A 117 19.14 -18.86 5.92
N VAL A 118 18.86 -17.56 5.76
CA VAL A 118 19.81 -16.62 5.14
C VAL A 118 21.15 -16.68 5.86
N PRO A 119 22.26 -16.94 5.15
CA PRO A 119 23.57 -17.08 5.77
C PRO A 119 23.99 -15.83 6.55
N GLU A 120 24.67 -16.02 7.68
CA GLU A 120 25.13 -14.91 8.54
C GLU A 120 26.01 -13.90 7.78
N GLN A 121 26.80 -14.34 6.79
CA GLN A 121 27.57 -13.44 5.93
C GLN A 121 26.67 -12.45 5.16
N MET A 122 25.50 -12.90 4.70
CA MET A 122 24.52 -12.10 3.98
C MET A 122 23.79 -11.18 4.95
N LEU A 123 23.42 -11.68 6.13
CA LEU A 123 22.79 -10.86 7.18
C LEU A 123 23.68 -9.67 7.57
N ARG A 124 25.01 -9.87 7.70
CA ARG A 124 25.95 -8.77 7.94
C ARG A 124 25.96 -7.73 6.84
N ALA A 125 25.80 -8.13 5.58
CA ALA A 125 25.68 -7.19 4.46
C ALA A 125 24.35 -6.41 4.56
N TYR A 126 23.23 -7.10 4.80
CA TYR A 126 21.91 -6.49 4.92
C TYR A 126 21.83 -5.48 6.08
N ARG A 127 22.46 -5.77 7.22
CA ARG A 127 22.57 -4.83 8.37
C ARG A 127 23.25 -3.52 7.98
N LYS A 128 24.18 -3.56 7.03
CA LYS A 128 24.86 -2.38 6.48
C LYS A 128 24.05 -1.70 5.36
N GLY A 129 22.89 -2.24 5.00
CA GLY A 129 22.09 -1.77 3.87
C GLY A 129 22.64 -2.21 2.51
N ASN A 130 23.55 -3.19 2.48
CA ASN A 130 24.07 -3.75 1.24
C ASN A 130 23.30 -5.03 0.88
N PHE A 131 22.64 -5.02 -0.28
CA PHE A 131 21.83 -6.13 -0.79
C PHE A 131 22.46 -6.66 -2.08
N PRO A 132 23.51 -7.49 -2.00
CA PRO A 132 24.23 -7.96 -3.19
C PRO A 132 23.34 -8.80 -4.10
N ASP A 133 23.61 -8.78 -5.39
CA ASP A 133 22.94 -9.63 -6.37
C ASP A 133 23.37 -11.09 -6.19
N ALA A 134 22.63 -11.83 -5.37
CA ALA A 134 22.89 -13.22 -5.02
C ALA A 134 21.55 -13.98 -4.91
N PRO A 135 21.54 -15.31 -5.12
CA PRO A 135 20.33 -16.13 -5.01
C PRO A 135 19.56 -15.91 -3.70
N GLU A 136 20.26 -15.75 -2.59
CA GLU A 136 19.69 -15.52 -1.26
C GLU A 136 18.97 -14.17 -1.17
N THR A 137 19.55 -13.10 -1.72
CA THR A 137 18.91 -11.77 -1.78
C THR A 137 17.68 -11.80 -2.66
N ARG A 138 17.80 -12.42 -3.84
CA ARG A 138 16.71 -12.54 -4.81
C ARG A 138 15.51 -13.27 -4.20
N CYS A 139 15.76 -14.42 -3.58
CA CYS A 139 14.69 -15.20 -2.97
C CYS A 139 14.17 -14.59 -1.66
N LEU A 140 14.98 -13.84 -0.90
CA LEU A 140 14.50 -13.05 0.22
C LEU A 140 13.47 -12.00 -0.22
N LEU A 141 13.76 -11.24 -1.29
CA LEU A 141 12.80 -10.28 -1.83
C LEU A 141 11.53 -10.97 -2.30
N ARG A 142 11.63 -12.10 -3.00
CA ARG A 142 10.46 -12.88 -3.41
C ARG A 142 9.62 -13.29 -2.21
N CYS A 143 10.23 -13.83 -1.16
CA CYS A 143 9.51 -14.18 0.06
C CYS A 143 8.81 -12.96 0.68
N PHE A 144 9.51 -11.83 0.78
CA PHE A 144 8.95 -10.61 1.34
C PHE A 144 7.75 -10.09 0.55
N PHE A 145 7.87 -9.94 -0.77
CA PHE A 145 6.78 -9.44 -1.61
C PHE A 145 5.59 -10.41 -1.70
N LEU A 146 5.85 -11.72 -1.63
CA LEU A 146 4.79 -12.72 -1.56
C LEU A 146 4.03 -12.65 -0.23
N ARG A 147 4.75 -12.60 0.91
CA ARG A 147 4.13 -12.57 2.24
C ARG A 147 3.47 -11.25 2.61
N SER A 148 3.94 -10.14 2.03
CA SER A 148 3.26 -8.84 2.12
C SER A 148 2.05 -8.74 1.18
N GLY A 149 1.83 -9.73 0.31
CA GLY A 149 0.70 -9.71 -0.63
C GLY A 149 0.84 -8.69 -1.77
N LEU A 150 2.06 -8.22 -2.03
CA LEU A 150 2.39 -7.30 -3.13
C LEU A 150 2.73 -8.02 -4.44
N TYR A 151 3.06 -9.31 -4.34
CA TYR A 151 3.37 -10.19 -5.47
C TYR A 151 2.59 -11.50 -5.35
N SER A 152 2.18 -12.04 -6.50
CA SER A 152 1.56 -13.35 -6.64
C SER A 152 2.37 -14.23 -7.61
N VAL A 153 2.39 -15.53 -7.32
CA VAL A 153 2.99 -16.55 -8.21
C VAL A 153 2.31 -16.54 -9.57
N ASP A 154 1.01 -16.26 -9.65
CA ASP A 154 0.22 -16.38 -10.88
C ASP A 154 0.20 -15.09 -11.69
N THR A 155 0.10 -13.94 -11.02
CA THR A 155 -0.12 -12.64 -11.69
C THR A 155 1.05 -11.66 -11.59
N GLY A 156 2.10 -11.98 -10.85
CA GLY A 156 3.23 -11.07 -10.63
C GLY A 156 2.90 -9.96 -9.63
N PHE A 157 3.51 -8.78 -9.79
CA PHE A 157 3.28 -7.64 -8.92
C PHE A 157 1.90 -7.00 -9.13
N ASP A 158 1.22 -6.69 -8.03
CA ASP A 158 0.02 -5.86 -8.04
C ASP A 158 0.43 -4.39 -7.87
N VAL A 159 0.53 -3.66 -8.99
CA VAL A 159 0.96 -2.25 -9.00
C VAL A 159 0.00 -1.34 -8.24
N LYS A 160 -1.29 -1.69 -8.15
CA LYS A 160 -2.23 -0.93 -7.32
C LYS A 160 -1.87 -1.11 -5.85
N ARG A 161 -1.47 -2.30 -5.41
CA ARG A 161 -1.05 -2.53 -4.02
C ARG A 161 0.27 -1.85 -3.70
N LEU A 162 1.21 -1.80 -4.65
CA LEU A 162 2.45 -1.02 -4.49
C LEU A 162 2.15 0.48 -4.33
N TYR A 163 1.29 1.04 -5.19
CA TYR A 163 0.83 2.42 -5.07
C TYR A 163 0.16 2.69 -3.71
N THR A 164 -0.72 1.78 -3.26
CA THR A 164 -1.38 1.89 -1.96
C THR A 164 -0.42 1.73 -0.78
N ARG A 165 0.57 0.83 -0.85
CA ARG A 165 1.62 0.69 0.19
C ARG A 165 2.38 2.01 0.37
N ASP A 166 2.63 2.71 -0.72
CA ASP A 166 3.41 3.95 -0.74
C ASP A 166 2.55 5.21 -0.63
N PHE A 167 1.36 5.11 -0.01
CA PHE A 167 0.41 6.21 0.11
C PHE A 167 0.97 7.49 0.76
N GLU A 168 2.06 7.41 1.54
CA GLU A 168 2.74 8.59 2.10
C GLU A 168 3.44 9.45 1.02
N LEU A 169 3.87 8.81 -0.07
CA LEU A 169 4.49 9.42 -1.24
C LEU A 169 3.98 8.70 -2.50
N PRO A 170 2.71 8.91 -2.89
CA PRO A 170 2.11 8.15 -3.98
C PRO A 170 2.72 8.56 -5.32
N ASP A 171 3.04 7.58 -6.17
CA ASP A 171 3.67 7.82 -7.47
C ASP A 171 2.85 7.21 -8.61
N LYS A 172 2.26 8.06 -9.45
CA LYS A 172 1.43 7.61 -10.58
C LYS A 172 2.22 6.81 -11.63
N ARG A 173 3.56 6.84 -11.61
CA ARG A 173 4.39 6.02 -12.50
C ARG A 173 4.18 4.53 -12.30
N TYR A 174 3.69 4.08 -11.13
CA TYR A 174 3.25 2.69 -10.93
C TYR A 174 2.25 2.22 -12.00
N PHE A 175 1.42 3.13 -12.52
CA PHE A 175 0.40 2.86 -13.53
C PHE A 175 0.83 3.20 -14.96
N SER A 176 2.07 3.66 -15.15
CA SER A 176 2.56 4.03 -16.48
C SER A 176 2.62 2.82 -17.41
N PRO A 177 2.31 2.97 -18.72
CA PRO A 177 2.47 1.91 -19.70
C PRO A 177 3.87 1.29 -19.68
N ASP A 178 4.91 2.12 -19.50
CA ASP A 178 6.31 1.68 -19.44
C ASP A 178 6.58 0.75 -18.24
N THR A 179 6.06 1.11 -17.06
CA THR A 179 6.18 0.27 -15.86
C THR A 179 5.47 -1.07 -16.05
N LEU A 180 4.25 -1.04 -16.57
CA LEU A 180 3.46 -2.24 -16.82
C LEU A 180 4.12 -3.16 -17.86
N ALA A 181 4.59 -2.59 -18.97
CA ALA A 181 5.27 -3.33 -20.03
C ALA A 181 6.56 -3.99 -19.51
N LYS A 182 7.37 -3.26 -18.73
CA LYS A 182 8.63 -3.79 -18.20
C LYS A 182 8.42 -4.90 -17.16
N LEU A 183 7.38 -4.81 -16.33
CA LEU A 183 7.00 -5.91 -15.43
C LEU A 183 6.56 -7.15 -16.21
N GLN A 184 5.77 -6.97 -17.27
CA GLN A 184 5.35 -8.07 -18.15
C GLN A 184 6.54 -8.73 -18.87
N GLU A 185 7.47 -7.91 -19.38
CA GLU A 185 8.69 -8.38 -20.04
C GLU A 185 9.57 -9.20 -19.09
N LEU A 186 9.84 -8.69 -17.88
CA LEU A 186 10.62 -9.42 -16.86
C LEU A 186 9.99 -10.77 -16.54
N ARG A 187 8.66 -10.80 -16.39
CA ARG A 187 7.92 -12.03 -16.10
C ARG A 187 7.97 -13.05 -17.25
N ALA A 188 7.90 -12.58 -18.49
CA ALA A 188 7.95 -13.45 -19.67
C ALA A 188 9.36 -13.97 -19.97
N SER A 189 10.40 -13.20 -19.64
CA SER A 189 11.80 -13.51 -19.98
C SER A 189 12.58 -14.22 -18.88
N THR A 190 12.18 -14.07 -17.62
CA THR A 190 12.92 -14.65 -16.49
C THR A 190 12.47 -16.08 -16.22
N GLY A 191 13.43 -17.01 -16.14
CA GLY A 191 13.14 -18.43 -15.87
C GLY A 191 12.80 -18.76 -14.41
N ASP A 192 13.08 -17.85 -13.48
CA ASP A 192 12.80 -18.02 -12.04
C ASP A 192 12.22 -16.75 -11.39
N GLN A 193 11.28 -16.96 -10.47
CA GLN A 193 10.56 -15.87 -9.82
C GLN A 193 11.41 -15.08 -8.82
N CYS A 194 12.51 -15.63 -8.30
CA CYS A 194 13.40 -14.88 -7.41
C CYS A 194 14.12 -13.77 -8.19
N THR A 195 14.62 -14.11 -9.38
CA THR A 195 15.24 -13.16 -10.31
C THR A 195 14.22 -12.17 -10.85
N GLU A 196 12.99 -12.59 -11.20
CA GLU A 196 11.91 -11.69 -11.65
C GLU A 196 11.67 -10.57 -10.62
N VAL A 197 11.43 -10.97 -9.36
CA VAL A 197 11.15 -10.03 -8.27
C VAL A 197 12.32 -9.09 -8.01
N TYR A 198 13.54 -9.62 -8.00
CA TYR A 198 14.74 -8.81 -7.76
C TYR A 198 14.94 -7.75 -8.84
N LEU A 199 14.84 -8.13 -10.12
CA LEU A 199 15.00 -7.20 -11.24
C LEU A 199 13.87 -6.16 -11.27
N ALA A 200 12.64 -6.57 -10.97
CA ALA A 200 11.52 -5.64 -10.90
C ALA A 200 11.71 -4.61 -9.79
N TYR A 201 12.14 -5.04 -8.60
CA TYR A 201 12.45 -4.12 -7.50
C TYR A 201 13.62 -3.20 -7.85
N ARG A 202 14.70 -3.73 -8.42
CA ARG A 202 15.91 -2.94 -8.74
C ARG A 202 15.69 -1.94 -9.88
N ASP A 203 15.05 -2.37 -10.97
CA ASP A 203 15.08 -1.66 -12.25
C ASP A 203 13.76 -1.03 -12.67
N VAL A 204 12.69 -1.25 -11.90
CA VAL A 204 11.34 -0.79 -12.26
C VAL A 204 10.74 0.08 -11.15
N PHE A 205 10.58 -0.46 -9.94
CA PHE A 205 9.77 0.22 -8.92
C PHE A 205 10.48 0.56 -7.61
N GLY A 206 11.76 0.22 -7.44
CA GLY A 206 12.50 0.49 -6.21
C GLY A 206 12.64 1.98 -5.89
N GLU A 207 12.67 2.84 -6.91
CA GLU A 207 12.74 4.30 -6.77
C GLU A 207 11.38 5.00 -6.79
N LEU A 208 10.32 4.27 -7.13
CA LEU A 208 8.97 4.83 -7.18
C LEU A 208 8.41 4.98 -5.77
N GLY A 209 7.57 5.99 -5.59
CA GLY A 209 6.86 6.23 -4.35
C GLY A 209 7.78 6.50 -3.17
N ARG A 210 7.92 5.52 -2.27
CA ARG A 210 8.86 5.57 -1.13
C ARG A 210 10.18 4.89 -1.52
N PRO A 211 11.21 5.63 -1.97
CA PRO A 211 12.38 5.02 -2.59
C PRO A 211 13.10 4.08 -1.63
N PHE A 212 13.38 2.88 -2.12
CA PHE A 212 14.07 1.79 -1.44
C PHE A 212 13.51 1.45 -0.04
N VAL A 213 12.20 1.65 0.17
CA VAL A 213 11.51 1.29 1.41
C VAL A 213 11.75 -0.17 1.77
N THR A 214 11.62 -1.09 0.81
CA THR A 214 11.87 -2.52 1.05
C THR A 214 13.29 -2.76 1.55
N GLY A 215 14.30 -2.08 0.99
CA GLY A 215 15.68 -2.17 1.48
C GLY A 215 15.83 -1.69 2.93
N ARG A 216 15.15 -0.60 3.32
CA ARG A 216 15.12 -0.13 4.71
C ARG A 216 14.50 -1.15 5.65
N VAL A 217 13.36 -1.73 5.27
CA VAL A 217 12.69 -2.80 6.02
C VAL A 217 13.60 -4.02 6.21
N LEU A 218 14.22 -4.50 5.12
CA LEU A 218 15.15 -5.63 5.19
C LEU A 218 16.36 -5.32 6.09
N LYS A 219 16.92 -4.11 6.03
CA LYS A 219 18.01 -3.70 6.90
C LYS A 219 17.60 -3.74 8.38
N ALA A 220 16.43 -3.19 8.70
CA ALA A 220 15.90 -3.19 10.07
C ALA A 220 15.62 -4.62 10.57
N ALA A 221 15.07 -5.50 9.71
CA ALA A 221 14.86 -6.90 10.04
C ALA A 221 16.16 -7.64 10.36
N ALA A 222 17.20 -7.46 9.54
CA ALA A 222 18.51 -8.08 9.75
C ALA A 222 19.19 -7.58 11.03
N ALA A 223 19.05 -6.29 11.36
CA ALA A 223 19.57 -5.72 12.60
C ALA A 223 18.90 -6.31 13.85
N GLY A 224 17.62 -6.66 13.77
CA GLY A 224 16.89 -7.30 14.88
C GLY A 224 17.32 -8.74 15.18
N LEU A 225 17.97 -9.44 14.23
CA LEU A 225 18.39 -10.83 14.40
C LEU A 225 19.65 -11.00 15.26
N ASP A 226 20.47 -9.95 15.44
CA ASP A 226 21.66 -9.99 16.30
C ASP A 226 21.33 -10.10 17.80
N SER A 227 20.09 -9.81 18.20
CA SER A 227 19.68 -9.81 19.61
C SER A 227 19.36 -11.19 20.22
N LYS A 228 19.65 -12.29 19.50
CA LYS A 228 19.38 -13.67 19.93
C LYS A 228 20.65 -14.51 20.26
N PHE A 229 21.84 -13.91 20.33
CA PHE A 229 23.07 -14.59 20.74
C PHE A 229 23.84 -13.82 21.82
#